data_AF-A0A392QU46-F1
#
_entry.id   AF-A0A392QU46-F1
#
_cell.length_a   1.000
_cell.length_b   1.000
_cell.length_c   1.000
_cell.angle_alpha   90.00
_cell.angle_beta   90.00
_cell.angle_gamma   90.00
#
_symmetry.space_group_name_H-M   'P 1'
#
loop_
_entity.id
_entity.type
_entity.pdbx_description
1 polymer ?
#
loop_
_entity_poly.entity_id
_entity_poly.type
_entity_poly.pdbx_seq_one_letter_code
_entity_poly.pdbx_strand_id
1 'polypeptide(L)'
;MEKLVQQAPSLKKESDKLWTEIVDQSCKFDIETKKAEELKKNERKDMIDWCRKYLDGSSSNCRRLKVRFWPNDQDDDSLDH
;
A
#
# COMPACT_ATOMS: atom_id res chain seq x y z
N MET A 1 -9.09 -14.46 -0.84
CA MET A 1 -8.00 -15.28 -0.28
C MET A 1 -7.15 -15.93 -1.36
N GLU A 2 -7.72 -16.33 -2.51
CA GLU A 2 -6.97 -16.93 -3.63
C GLU A 2 -5.83 -16.06 -4.19
N LYS A 3 -5.91 -14.73 -4.08
CA LYS A 3 -4.90 -13.82 -4.65
C LYS A 3 -3.59 -13.72 -3.85
N LEU A 4 -3.58 -14.15 -2.58
CA LEU A 4 -2.42 -14.04 -1.68
C LEU A 4 -1.51 -15.27 -1.71
N VAL A 5 -2.00 -16.39 -2.26
CA VAL A 5 -1.28 -17.66 -2.37
C VAL A 5 -1.34 -18.12 -3.83
N GLN A 6 -1.00 -17.22 -4.75
CA GLN A 6 -0.75 -17.63 -6.13
C GLN A 6 0.75 -17.88 -6.26
N GLN A 7 1.12 -19.12 -6.59
CA GLN A 7 2.47 -19.44 -7.01
C GLN A 7 2.87 -18.45 -8.12
N ALA A 8 4.06 -17.87 -8.01
CA ALA A 8 4.50 -16.86 -8.96
C ALA A 8 4.40 -17.45 -10.39
N PRO A 9 3.70 -16.79 -11.32
CA PRO A 9 3.44 -17.37 -12.64
C PRO A 9 4.69 -17.41 -13.53
N SER A 10 5.83 -16.90 -13.05
CA SER A 10 7.13 -17.01 -13.69
C SER A 10 8.27 -16.91 -12.68
N LEU A 11 9.39 -17.56 -13.00
CA LEU A 11 10.62 -17.51 -12.21
C LEU A 11 11.10 -16.07 -11.98
N LYS A 12 10.91 -15.19 -12.97
CA LYS A 12 11.27 -13.77 -12.85
C LYS A 12 10.48 -13.07 -11.72
N LYS A 13 9.17 -13.30 -11.64
CA LYS A 13 8.34 -12.69 -10.58
C LYS A 13 8.71 -13.21 -9.19
N GLU A 14 9.08 -14.48 -9.10
CA GLU A 14 9.57 -15.08 -7.85
C GLU A 14 10.89 -14.43 -7.41
N SER A 15 11.85 -14.33 -8.34
CA SER A 15 13.13 -13.66 -8.08
C SER A 15 12.96 -12.19 -7.71
N ASP A 16 12.11 -11.44 -8.41
CA ASP A 16 11.87 -10.01 -8.12
C ASP A 16 11.25 -9.81 -6.71
N LYS A 17 10.36 -10.72 -6.31
CA LYS A 17 9.74 -10.70 -4.99
C LYS A 17 10.75 -11.00 -3.87
N LEU A 18 11.53 -12.07 -4.02
CA LEU A 18 12.60 -12.41 -3.07
C LEU A 18 13.65 -11.30 -3.00
N TRP A 19 13.98 -10.68 -4.14
CA TRP A 19 14.93 -9.58 -4.19
C TRP A 19 14.43 -8.34 -3.44
N THR A 20 13.13 -8.02 -3.53
CA THR A 20 12.52 -6.95 -2.75
C THR A 20 12.67 -7.21 -1.24
N GLU A 21 12.46 -8.45 -0.79
CA GLU A 21 12.62 -8.81 0.64
C GLU A 21 14.07 -8.73 1.12
N ILE A 22 15.02 -9.08 0.26
CA ILE A 22 16.48 -8.94 0.51
C ILE A 22 16.86 -7.46 0.62
N VAL A 23 16.39 -6.62 -0.31
CA VAL A 23 16.65 -5.18 -0.32
C VAL A 23 16.05 -4.49 0.90
N ASP A 24 14.85 -4.90 1.32
CA ASP A 24 14.19 -4.40 2.53
C ASP A 24 14.82 -4.93 3.83
N GLN A 25 15.92 -5.71 3.76
CA GLN A 25 16.63 -6.37 4.87
C GLN A 25 15.71 -7.16 5.82
N SER A 26 14.52 -7.49 5.35
CA SER A 26 13.47 -8.01 6.21
C SER A 26 13.54 -9.53 6.33
N CYS A 27 14.15 -10.22 5.36
CA CYS A 27 14.38 -11.68 5.30
C CYS A 27 13.18 -12.52 5.77
N LYS A 28 11.95 -12.03 5.55
CA LYS A 28 10.70 -12.69 5.95
C LYS A 28 10.11 -13.41 4.75
N PHE A 29 10.80 -14.47 4.30
CA PHE A 29 10.36 -15.28 3.17
C PHE A 29 9.02 -16.00 3.40
N ASP A 30 8.58 -16.13 4.66
CA ASP A 30 7.31 -16.71 5.06
C ASP A 30 6.19 -15.67 5.29
N ILE A 31 6.41 -14.40 4.91
CA ILE A 31 5.50 -13.30 5.23
C ILE A 31 4.12 -13.46 4.62
N GLU A 32 4.00 -14.05 3.43
CA GLU A 32 2.71 -14.26 2.79
C GLU A 32 1.88 -15.32 3.51
N THR A 33 2.52 -16.42 3.92
CA THR A 33 1.87 -17.48 4.70
C THR A 33 1.37 -16.93 6.03
N LYS A 34 2.23 -16.22 6.77
CA LYS A 34 1.85 -15.58 8.04
C LYS A 34 0.75 -14.53 7.86
N LYS A 35 0.83 -13.70 6.82
CA LYS A 35 -0.23 -12.73 6.50
C LYS A 35 -1.56 -13.44 6.22
N ALA A 36 -1.56 -14.55 5.49
CA ALA A 36 -2.78 -15.30 5.19
C ALA A 36 -3.39 -15.95 6.44
N GLU A 37 -2.56 -16.47 7.35
CA GLU A 37 -3.01 -17.02 8.63
C GLU A 37 -3.59 -15.95 9.56
N GLU A 38 -2.96 -14.77 9.63
CA GLU A 38 -3.48 -13.63 10.38
C GLU A 38 -4.79 -13.12 9.76
N LEU A 39 -4.87 -13.03 8.43
CA LEU A 39 -6.08 -12.59 7.74
C LEU A 39 -7.28 -13.50 8.00
N LYS A 40 -7.05 -14.81 8.18
CA LYS A 40 -8.10 -15.78 8.54
C LYS A 40 -8.72 -15.52 9.91
N LYS A 41 -7.98 -14.90 10.82
CA LYS A 41 -8.42 -14.61 12.20
C LYS A 41 -9.18 -13.30 12.32
N ASN A 42 -9.06 -12.42 11.33
CA ASN A 42 -9.66 -11.08 11.38
C ASN A 42 -11.16 -11.13 11.09
N GLU A 43 -11.93 -10.42 11.89
CA GLU A 43 -13.36 -10.24 11.69
C GLU A 43 -13.69 -8.88 11.06
N ARG A 44 -14.93 -8.72 10.58
CA ARG A 44 -15.42 -7.45 10.02
C ARG A 44 -15.24 -6.28 11.00
N LYS A 45 -15.41 -6.54 12.30
CA LYS A 45 -15.27 -5.53 13.34
C LYS A 45 -13.84 -5.00 13.40
N ASP A 46 -12.84 -5.88 13.34
CA ASP A 46 -11.43 -5.49 13.36
C ASP A 46 -11.06 -4.58 12.18
N MET A 47 -11.62 -4.86 11.00
CA MET A 47 -11.45 -3.98 9.83
C MET A 47 -12.08 -2.59 10.05
N ILE A 48 -13.27 -2.53 10.64
CA ILE A 48 -13.95 -1.25 10.92
C ILE A 48 -13.15 -0.44 11.93
N ASP A 49 -12.70 -1.08 13.01
CA ASP A 49 -11.92 -0.42 14.06
C ASP A 49 -10.55 0.03 13.54
N TRP A 50 -9.89 -0.77 12.69
CA TRP A 50 -8.67 -0.37 12.02
C TRP A 50 -8.87 0.84 11.10
N CYS A 51 -9.92 0.85 10.29
CA CYS A 51 -10.27 1.98 9.42
C CYS A 51 -10.54 3.24 10.23
N ARG A 52 -11.33 3.16 11.31
CA ARG A 52 -11.57 4.29 12.21
C ARG A 52 -10.28 4.79 12.83
N LYS A 53 -9.40 3.88 13.26
CA LYS A 53 -8.15 4.25 13.91
C LYS A 53 -7.18 4.96 12.98
N TYR A 54 -7.02 4.52 11.73
CA TYR A 54 -5.94 5.02 10.87
C TYR A 54 -6.40 5.87 9.69
N LEU A 55 -7.67 5.78 9.26
CA LEU A 55 -8.19 6.52 8.11
C LEU A 55 -9.11 7.68 8.49
N ASP A 56 -9.76 7.63 9.66
CA ASP A 56 -10.59 8.75 10.13
C ASP A 56 -9.72 9.98 10.43
N GLY A 57 -10.08 11.12 9.86
CA GLY A 57 -9.32 12.37 9.97
C GLY A 57 -9.35 12.94 11.38
N SER A 58 -10.33 12.54 12.19
CA SER A 58 -10.43 12.91 13.60
C SER A 58 -9.50 12.10 14.51
N SER A 59 -8.95 10.97 14.04
CA SER A 59 -8.08 10.11 14.83
C SER A 59 -6.67 10.68 14.94
N SER A 60 -6.11 10.67 16.15
CA SER A 60 -4.72 11.03 16.42
C SER A 60 -3.69 10.13 15.74
N ASN A 61 -4.10 8.93 15.29
CA ASN A 61 -3.23 7.99 14.58
C ASN A 61 -3.32 8.13 13.05
N CYS A 62 -4.19 9.02 12.54
CA CYS A 62 -4.36 9.20 11.11
C CYS A 62 -3.15 9.93 10.50
N ARG A 63 -2.56 9.33 9.47
CA ARG A 63 -1.44 9.91 8.71
C ARG A 63 -1.89 10.13 7.28
N ARG A 64 -1.94 11.38 6.84
CA ARG A 64 -2.37 11.76 5.48
C ARG A 64 -1.27 12.53 4.78
N LEU A 65 -0.90 12.08 3.59
CA LEU A 65 0.00 12.79 2.69
C LEU A 65 -0.78 13.15 1.43
N LYS A 66 -0.81 14.44 1.07
CA LYS A 66 -1.39 14.92 -0.17
C LYS A 66 -0.30 15.59 -0.99
N VAL A 67 0.07 14.97 -2.11
CA VAL A 67 0.99 15.58 -3.09
C VAL A 67 0.16 16.33 -4.11
N ARG A 68 0.49 17.61 -4.33
CA ARG A 68 -0.13 18.46 -5.36
C ARG A 68 0.96 18.93 -6.30
N PHE A 69 0.67 18.86 -7.59
CA PHE A 69 1.47 19.46 -8.64
C PHE A 69 0.63 20.56 -9.26
N TRP A 70 1.24 21.73 -9.47
CA TRP A 70 0.63 22.75 -10.32
C TRP A 70 1.08 22.51 -11.75
N PRO A 71 0.17 22.54 -12.74
CA PRO A 71 0.58 22.70 -14.12
C PRO A 71 1.34 24.02 -14.27
N ASN A 72 2.33 24.04 -15.15
CA ASN A 72 3.07 25.26 -15.48
C ASN A 72 2.17 26.06 -16.43
N ASP A 73 1.80 27.28 -16.04
CA ASP A 73 1.09 28.21 -16.91
C ASP A 73 2.07 28.73 -17.97
N GLN A 74 2.21 27.99 -19.08
CA GLN A 74 2.65 28.57 -20.35
C GLN A 74 1.43 28.59 -21.26
N ASP A 75 0.75 29.72 -21.22
CA ASP A 75 -0.01 30.38 -22.30
C ASP A 75 -1.08 31.24 -21.65
N ASP A 76 -0.65 32.35 -21.04
CA ASP A 76 -1.51 33.52 -20.80
C ASP A 76 -0.93 34.67 -21.65
N ASP A 77 -0.98 34.47 -22.96
CA ASP A 77 -0.94 35.58 -23.91
C ASP A 77 -2.33 36.24 -23.89
N SER A 78 -2.34 37.53 -23.53
CA SER A 78 -3.43 38.50 -23.61
C SER A 78 -4.54 38.47 -22.53
N LEU A 79 -4.49 39.42 -21.59
CA LEU A 79 -5.33 40.64 -21.62
C LEU A 79 -5.00 41.60 -20.46
N ASP A 80 -5.13 42.89 -20.78
CA ASP A 80 -5.12 44.10 -19.92
C ASP A 80 -3.76 44.69 -19.50
N HIS A 81 -3.21 45.58 -20.35
CA HIS A 81 -3.25 47.06 -20.19
C HIS A 81 -2.78 47.75 -21.48
#